data_AF-A0A4R1UMT0-F1
#
_entry.id   AF-A0A4R1UMT0-F1
#
_cell.length_a   1.000
_cell.length_b   1.000
_cell.length_c   1.000
_cell.angle_alpha   90.00
_cell.angle_beta   90.00
_cell.angle_gamma   90.00
#
_symmetry.space_group_name_H-M   'P 1'
#
loop_
_entity.id
_entity.type
_entity.pdbx_description
1 polymer ?
#
loop_
_entity_poly.entity_id
_entity_poly.type
_entity_poly.pdbx_seq_one_letter_code
_entity_poly.pdbx_strand_id
1 'polypeptide(L)'
;MIAKKRKSLLARLLVIALACLTAATMAQAANYLGVASCAGSTCHGRGEGDGKVVRQDELRLWQDPSSPAGAHSRAAAVLSGTRGQRIAAALGLGSAASAPACLGCHATNAPAAARGERYQASDGVGCESCHGAASGWISSHYAMPASHAGNLAAGMTALDKPQVRARVCLDCHYGSDKPGQFVTHAMMAAGHPRVSFELDLFSALQAHYDLDGDYAKRKGRLDSVQLWAVGQAEAIRRQTRLFADPALANEGLFPQFTFFDCHSCHRPISDDPGAVRKFEVNPGRPIPFGNPPFNDENMIMLSAVAATLAPAEAARFDAAARGFHAAMAKGRPQSVAAAQALGTAAATLSDTLAARTYSGDTAFSVIAAISGKTTTARFTDYTGSAQAVMAVDTLLNALVRDGRVTVGAAAGIRGEINRAYAATAAPERFDPPAFRAALGQATRAIGALH
;
A
#
# COMPACT_ATOMS: atom_id res chain seq x y z
N MET A 1 61.68 -24.42 -24.08
CA MET A 1 60.29 -24.63 -24.59
C MET A 1 59.17 -24.43 -23.56
N ILE A 2 59.43 -24.54 -22.25
CA ILE A 2 58.39 -24.47 -21.20
C ILE A 2 57.88 -23.03 -20.95
N ALA A 3 58.73 -22.00 -21.11
CA ALA A 3 58.34 -20.60 -20.89
C ALA A 3 57.37 -20.04 -21.95
N LYS A 4 57.46 -20.48 -23.21
CA LYS A 4 56.55 -20.06 -24.29
C LYS A 4 55.13 -20.62 -24.12
N LYS A 5 55.00 -21.85 -23.60
CA LYS A 5 53.69 -22.48 -23.30
C LYS A 5 52.97 -21.80 -22.13
N ARG A 6 53.69 -21.32 -21.10
CA ARG A 6 53.09 -20.59 -19.97
C ARG A 6 52.50 -19.22 -20.36
N LYS A 7 53.20 -18.46 -21.23
CA LYS A 7 52.67 -17.17 -21.73
C LYS A 7 51.41 -17.34 -22.59
N SER A 8 51.34 -18.41 -23.39
CA SER A 8 50.14 -18.73 -24.18
C SER A 8 48.94 -19.17 -23.33
N LEU A 9 49.17 -19.78 -22.17
CA LEU A 9 48.09 -20.22 -21.28
C LEU A 9 47.51 -19.05 -20.47
N LEU A 10 48.37 -18.16 -19.97
CA LEU A 10 47.95 -16.93 -19.27
C LEU A 10 47.19 -15.97 -20.19
N ALA A 11 47.61 -15.81 -21.45
CA ALA A 11 46.88 -14.97 -22.41
C ALA A 11 45.49 -15.54 -22.75
N ARG A 12 45.33 -16.87 -22.82
CA ARG A 12 44.02 -17.51 -23.06
C ARG A 12 43.10 -17.43 -21.83
N LEU A 13 43.66 -17.56 -20.62
CA LEU A 13 42.90 -17.38 -19.37
C LEU A 13 42.43 -15.93 -19.19
N LEU A 14 43.24 -14.94 -19.58
CA LEU A 14 42.88 -13.53 -19.50
C LEU A 14 41.77 -13.15 -20.51
N VAL A 15 41.79 -13.71 -21.72
CA VAL A 15 40.74 -13.50 -22.73
C VAL A 15 39.42 -14.17 -22.36
N ILE A 16 39.46 -15.37 -21.76
CA ILE A 16 38.26 -16.05 -21.25
C ILE A 16 37.69 -15.30 -20.03
N ALA A 17 38.52 -14.79 -19.13
CA ALA A 17 38.08 -13.96 -18.01
C ALA A 17 37.45 -12.64 -18.49
N LEU A 18 38.03 -11.99 -19.52
CA LEU A 18 37.46 -10.76 -20.09
C LEU A 18 36.13 -11.01 -20.81
N ALA A 19 35.99 -12.14 -21.52
CA ALA A 19 34.75 -12.54 -22.17
C ALA A 19 33.65 -12.91 -21.15
N CYS A 20 34.01 -13.53 -20.02
CA CYS A 20 33.08 -13.81 -18.93
C CYS A 20 32.67 -12.54 -18.15
N LEU A 21 33.55 -11.52 -18.04
CA LEU A 21 33.18 -10.24 -17.45
C LEU A 21 32.26 -9.40 -18.36
N THR A 22 32.38 -9.51 -19.68
CA THR A 22 31.46 -8.83 -20.62
C THR A 22 30.09 -9.53 -20.76
N ALA A 23 30.02 -10.84 -20.55
CA ALA A 23 28.74 -11.58 -20.57
C ALA A 23 27.90 -11.40 -19.30
N ALA A 24 28.48 -10.85 -18.23
CA ALA A 24 27.79 -10.61 -16.95
C ALA A 24 27.14 -9.22 -16.84
N THR A 25 27.15 -8.39 -17.89
CA THR A 25 26.64 -7.01 -17.82
C THR A 25 25.94 -6.55 -19.10
N MET A 26 24.96 -7.31 -19.59
CA MET A 26 23.77 -6.75 -20.25
C MET A 26 22.59 -7.69 -20.01
N ALA A 27 22.12 -7.78 -18.76
CA ALA A 27 20.68 -7.99 -18.60
C ALA A 27 20.04 -6.77 -19.27
N GLN A 28 19.51 -6.93 -20.48
CA GLN A 28 18.75 -5.88 -21.15
C GLN A 28 17.71 -5.41 -20.12
N ALA A 29 17.73 -4.13 -19.77
CA ALA A 29 16.75 -3.59 -18.83
C ALA A 29 15.36 -4.01 -19.34
N ALA A 30 14.57 -4.68 -18.50
CA ALA A 30 13.28 -5.18 -18.91
C ALA A 30 12.39 -3.99 -19.35
N ASN A 31 11.78 -4.12 -20.51
CA ASN A 31 10.94 -3.12 -21.14
C ASN A 31 9.47 -3.35 -20.77
N TYR A 32 8.75 -2.24 -20.63
CA TYR A 32 7.31 -2.20 -20.45
C TYR A 32 6.64 -2.26 -21.81
N LEU A 33 5.94 -3.36 -22.10
CA LEU A 33 5.39 -3.63 -23.41
C LEU A 33 4.03 -2.94 -23.66
N GLY A 34 3.35 -2.49 -22.61
CA GLY A 34 2.02 -1.88 -22.69
C GLY A 34 0.88 -2.89 -22.58
N VAL A 35 -0.32 -2.41 -22.22
CA VAL A 35 -1.49 -3.26 -21.92
C VAL A 35 -1.91 -4.11 -23.11
N ALA A 36 -1.76 -3.58 -24.34
CA ALA A 36 -2.07 -4.28 -25.57
C ALA A 36 -1.30 -5.62 -25.73
N SER A 37 -0.15 -5.78 -25.08
CA SER A 37 0.61 -7.04 -25.07
C SER A 37 -0.08 -8.17 -24.30
N CYS A 38 -1.02 -7.85 -23.40
CA CYS A 38 -1.80 -8.82 -22.60
C CYS A 38 -3.18 -9.11 -23.24
N ALA A 39 -3.62 -8.25 -24.16
CA ALA A 39 -5.03 -8.11 -24.56
C ALA A 39 -5.55 -9.13 -25.58
N GLY A 40 -4.74 -10.10 -26.01
CA GLY A 40 -5.18 -11.13 -26.96
C GLY A 40 -6.31 -12.00 -26.38
N SER A 41 -7.23 -12.44 -27.24
CA SER A 41 -8.35 -13.33 -26.84
C SER A 41 -7.88 -14.71 -26.35
N THR A 42 -6.68 -15.13 -26.72
CA THR A 42 -6.03 -16.34 -26.19
C THR A 42 -5.20 -16.08 -24.93
N CYS A 43 -5.10 -14.81 -24.50
CA CYS A 43 -4.33 -14.35 -23.35
C CYS A 43 -5.26 -13.88 -22.22
N HIS A 44 -5.46 -12.57 -22.05
CA HIS A 44 -6.30 -11.98 -21.01
C HIS A 44 -7.46 -11.13 -21.54
N GLY A 45 -7.75 -11.22 -22.85
CA GLY A 45 -8.78 -10.45 -23.54
C GLY A 45 -10.01 -11.25 -23.99
N ARG A 46 -10.34 -12.36 -23.31
CA ARG A 46 -11.58 -13.11 -23.59
C ARG A 46 -12.82 -12.28 -23.24
N GLY A 47 -13.93 -12.58 -23.92
CA GLY A 47 -15.24 -12.00 -23.59
C GLY A 47 -15.83 -12.54 -22.29
N GLU A 48 -15.51 -13.78 -21.92
CA GLU A 48 -15.97 -14.46 -20.72
C GLU A 48 -14.80 -15.08 -19.95
N GLY A 49 -14.92 -15.14 -18.63
CA GLY A 49 -13.89 -15.64 -17.72
C GLY A 49 -13.85 -17.16 -17.62
N ASP A 50 -13.85 -17.85 -18.75
CA ASP A 50 -13.98 -19.31 -18.88
C ASP A 50 -12.65 -20.02 -19.22
N GLY A 51 -11.53 -19.31 -19.08
CA GLY A 51 -10.21 -19.87 -19.38
C GLY A 51 -9.85 -21.06 -18.47
N LYS A 52 -8.99 -21.95 -19.00
CA LYS A 52 -8.70 -23.26 -18.38
C LYS A 52 -7.89 -23.20 -17.08
N VAL A 53 -6.98 -22.24 -16.97
CA VAL A 53 -6.02 -22.11 -15.85
C VAL A 53 -6.23 -20.81 -15.08
N VAL A 54 -6.58 -19.76 -15.81
CA VAL A 54 -7.01 -18.47 -15.28
C VAL A 54 -8.24 -18.06 -16.09
N ARG A 55 -8.98 -17.06 -15.62
CA ARG A 55 -10.23 -16.63 -16.26
C ARG A 55 -10.01 -16.19 -17.71
N GLN A 56 -8.86 -15.57 -18.00
CA GLN A 56 -8.50 -15.02 -19.31
C GLN A 56 -9.38 -13.83 -19.77
N ASP A 57 -10.27 -13.30 -18.91
CA ASP A 57 -11.06 -12.08 -19.12
C ASP A 57 -10.58 -10.90 -18.26
N GLU A 58 -9.37 -10.98 -17.70
CA GLU A 58 -8.87 -10.02 -16.71
C GLU A 58 -8.79 -8.59 -17.26
N LEU A 59 -8.51 -8.43 -18.56
CA LEU A 59 -8.52 -7.13 -19.22
C LEU A 59 -9.92 -6.48 -19.14
N ARG A 60 -10.99 -7.25 -19.34
CA ARG A 60 -12.37 -6.75 -19.30
C ARG A 60 -12.72 -6.22 -17.91
N LEU A 61 -12.33 -6.94 -16.86
CA LEU A 61 -12.55 -6.52 -15.47
C LEU A 61 -11.73 -5.27 -15.13
N TRP A 62 -10.46 -5.21 -15.55
CA TRP A 62 -9.60 -4.04 -15.35
C TRP A 62 -10.03 -2.82 -16.19
N GLN A 63 -10.68 -3.00 -17.34
CA GLN A 63 -11.17 -1.88 -18.16
C GLN A 63 -12.57 -1.40 -17.78
N ASP A 64 -13.31 -2.14 -16.94
CA ASP A 64 -14.69 -1.80 -16.59
C ASP A 64 -14.76 -0.46 -15.81
N PRO A 65 -15.22 0.64 -16.44
CA PRO A 65 -15.23 1.95 -15.81
C PRO A 65 -16.28 2.06 -14.69
N SER A 66 -17.26 1.16 -14.66
CA SER A 66 -18.33 1.14 -13.68
C SER A 66 -17.95 0.44 -12.38
N SER A 67 -16.89 -0.37 -12.40
CA SER A 67 -16.45 -1.14 -11.25
C SER A 67 -15.27 -0.47 -10.50
N PRO A 68 -15.06 -0.83 -9.23
CA PRO A 68 -13.83 -0.51 -8.51
C PRO A 68 -12.57 -1.09 -9.20
N ALA A 69 -12.67 -2.28 -9.80
CA ALA A 69 -11.55 -2.96 -10.44
C ALA A 69 -10.98 -2.22 -11.66
N GLY A 70 -11.80 -1.36 -12.30
CA GLY A 70 -11.33 -0.48 -13.36
C GLY A 70 -10.85 0.89 -12.93
N ALA A 71 -10.68 1.17 -11.62
CA ALA A 71 -10.18 2.47 -11.16
C ALA A 71 -8.80 2.80 -11.74
N HIS A 72 -7.96 1.79 -11.88
CA HIS A 72 -6.61 1.92 -12.41
C HIS A 72 -6.55 2.20 -13.92
N SER A 73 -7.43 1.60 -14.74
CA SER A 73 -7.47 1.88 -16.18
C SER A 73 -7.89 3.31 -16.51
N ARG A 74 -8.76 3.92 -15.68
CA ARG A 74 -9.18 5.32 -15.83
C ARG A 74 -8.28 6.32 -15.09
N ALA A 75 -7.20 5.88 -14.45
CA ALA A 75 -6.36 6.74 -13.63
C ALA A 75 -5.71 7.89 -14.45
N ALA A 76 -5.30 7.66 -15.69
CA ALA A 76 -4.77 8.72 -16.54
C ALA A 76 -5.87 9.73 -16.94
N ALA A 77 -7.09 9.23 -17.21
CA ALA A 77 -8.21 10.07 -17.63
C ALA A 77 -8.64 11.07 -16.55
N VAL A 78 -8.55 10.71 -15.26
CA VAL A 78 -8.94 11.63 -14.17
C VAL A 78 -8.07 12.90 -14.10
N LEU A 79 -6.84 12.85 -14.63
CA LEU A 79 -5.95 14.01 -14.69
C LEU A 79 -6.49 15.11 -15.60
N SER A 80 -7.22 14.74 -16.65
CA SER A 80 -7.82 15.70 -17.58
C SER A 80 -9.11 16.33 -17.03
N GLY A 81 -9.65 15.82 -15.91
CA GLY A 81 -10.82 16.39 -15.27
C GLY A 81 -10.55 17.70 -14.53
N THR A 82 -11.61 18.39 -14.12
CA THR A 82 -11.55 19.71 -13.47
C THR A 82 -10.68 19.73 -12.21
N ARG A 83 -10.64 18.64 -11.43
CA ARG A 83 -9.76 18.57 -10.24
C ARG A 83 -8.29 18.50 -10.66
N GLY A 84 -7.92 17.61 -11.59
CA GLY A 84 -6.54 17.45 -12.05
C GLY A 84 -5.97 18.74 -12.66
N GLN A 85 -6.74 19.39 -13.53
CA GLN A 85 -6.34 20.67 -14.13
C GLN A 85 -6.14 21.79 -13.10
N ARG A 86 -7.01 21.88 -12.08
CA ARG A 86 -6.85 22.86 -10.99
C ARG A 86 -5.59 22.61 -10.18
N ILE A 87 -5.29 21.36 -9.84
CA ILE A 87 -4.08 20.99 -9.12
C ILE A 87 -2.85 21.39 -9.94
N ALA A 88 -2.79 20.99 -11.22
CA ALA A 88 -1.65 21.31 -12.08
C ALA A 88 -1.48 22.82 -12.31
N ALA A 89 -2.57 23.58 -12.43
CA ALA A 89 -2.53 25.03 -12.53
C ALA A 89 -1.98 25.67 -11.24
N ALA A 90 -2.45 25.25 -10.07
CA ALA A 90 -1.98 25.74 -8.78
C ALA A 90 -0.48 25.43 -8.54
N LEU A 91 0.01 24.32 -9.10
CA LEU A 91 1.41 23.91 -9.03
C LEU A 91 2.28 24.44 -10.19
N GLY A 92 1.69 25.15 -11.17
CA GLY A 92 2.43 25.64 -12.34
C GLY A 92 2.96 24.54 -13.29
N LEU A 93 2.33 23.37 -13.33
CA LEU A 93 2.80 22.19 -14.06
C LEU A 93 2.29 22.10 -15.52
N GLY A 94 1.51 23.08 -15.97
CA GLY A 94 0.82 23.00 -17.27
C GLY A 94 -0.27 21.92 -17.28
N SER A 95 -0.26 21.05 -18.28
CA SER A 95 -1.25 19.97 -18.39
C SER A 95 -0.93 18.82 -17.41
N ALA A 96 -1.89 18.53 -16.52
CA ALA A 96 -1.81 17.39 -15.60
C ALA A 96 -1.58 16.06 -16.35
N ALA A 97 -2.22 15.89 -17.51
CA ALA A 97 -2.16 14.65 -18.30
C ALA A 97 -0.76 14.34 -18.88
N SER A 98 0.15 15.32 -18.90
CA SER A 98 1.54 15.14 -19.35
C SER A 98 2.57 15.40 -18.26
N ALA A 99 2.15 15.89 -17.08
CA ALA A 99 3.06 16.24 -16.00
C ALA A 99 3.67 14.96 -15.38
N PRO A 100 5.01 14.81 -15.36
CA PRO A 100 5.66 13.64 -14.76
C PRO A 100 5.29 13.43 -13.28
N ALA A 101 5.05 14.54 -12.56
CA ALA A 101 4.62 14.54 -11.17
C ALA A 101 3.23 13.91 -10.95
N CYS A 102 2.38 13.87 -11.97
CA CYS A 102 1.07 13.22 -11.93
C CYS A 102 1.13 11.79 -12.49
N LEU A 103 1.86 11.61 -13.60
CA LEU A 103 1.92 10.33 -14.32
C LEU A 103 2.62 9.21 -13.54
N GLY A 104 3.46 9.52 -12.53
CA GLY A 104 4.11 8.49 -11.71
C GLY A 104 3.14 7.59 -10.94
N CYS A 105 1.94 8.07 -10.61
CA CYS A 105 0.88 7.30 -9.96
C CYS A 105 -0.38 7.09 -10.81
N HIS A 106 -0.55 7.84 -11.89
CA HIS A 106 -1.74 7.81 -12.75
C HIS A 106 -1.51 7.09 -14.10
N ALA A 107 -0.30 6.62 -14.35
CA ALA A 107 0.05 5.76 -15.47
C ALA A 107 1.02 4.66 -15.01
N THR A 108 1.28 3.67 -15.87
CA THR A 108 2.39 2.72 -15.65
C THR A 108 3.70 3.50 -15.53
N ASN A 109 4.30 3.53 -14.34
CA ASN A 109 5.53 4.30 -14.09
C ASN A 109 6.77 3.62 -14.71
N ALA A 110 6.91 3.76 -16.03
CA ALA A 110 8.02 3.24 -16.82
C ALA A 110 8.99 4.37 -17.18
N PRO A 111 10.32 4.21 -16.93
CA PRO A 111 11.33 5.11 -17.46
C PRO A 111 11.22 5.24 -18.98
N ALA A 112 11.44 6.43 -19.53
CA ALA A 112 11.24 6.69 -20.97
C ALA A 112 12.02 5.71 -21.86
N ALA A 113 13.26 5.37 -21.49
CA ALA A 113 14.12 4.44 -22.22
C ALA A 113 13.67 2.97 -22.15
N ALA A 114 12.77 2.62 -21.23
CA ALA A 114 12.26 1.26 -21.04
C ALA A 114 10.83 1.07 -21.57
N ARG A 115 10.27 2.07 -22.25
CA ARG A 115 8.92 1.99 -22.84
C ARG A 115 9.00 1.30 -24.20
N GLY A 116 8.33 0.18 -24.34
CA GLY A 116 8.18 -0.53 -25.62
C GLY A 116 7.21 0.18 -26.57
N GLU A 117 7.17 -0.28 -27.82
CA GLU A 117 6.41 0.36 -28.91
C GLU A 117 4.91 0.51 -28.64
N ARG A 118 4.31 -0.40 -27.86
CA ARG A 118 2.88 -0.38 -27.53
C ARG A 118 2.56 0.23 -26.17
N TYR A 119 3.55 0.78 -25.47
CA TYR A 119 3.32 1.48 -24.21
C TYR A 119 2.48 2.74 -24.45
N GLN A 120 1.41 2.92 -23.66
CA GLN A 120 0.61 4.15 -23.67
C GLN A 120 0.38 4.66 -22.26
N ALA A 121 0.70 5.93 -22.00
CA ALA A 121 0.38 6.55 -20.71
C ALA A 121 -1.15 6.65 -20.49
N SER A 122 -1.93 6.73 -21.57
CA SER A 122 -3.39 6.75 -21.55
C SER A 122 -4.03 5.44 -21.11
N ASP A 123 -3.28 4.33 -21.08
CA ASP A 123 -3.76 3.07 -20.48
C ASP A 123 -4.02 3.20 -18.98
N GLY A 124 -3.56 4.27 -18.33
CA GLY A 124 -3.63 4.42 -16.89
C GLY A 124 -2.62 3.51 -16.18
N VAL A 125 -2.95 3.10 -14.96
CA VAL A 125 -2.14 2.16 -14.17
C VAL A 125 -2.38 0.76 -14.74
N GLY A 126 -1.56 0.37 -15.73
CA GLY A 126 -1.69 -0.88 -16.46
C GLY A 126 -1.12 -2.10 -15.73
N CYS A 127 -1.25 -3.28 -16.34
CA CYS A 127 -0.84 -4.57 -15.79
C CYS A 127 0.59 -4.56 -15.22
N GLU A 128 1.51 -3.98 -15.98
CA GLU A 128 2.94 -3.94 -15.67
C GLU A 128 3.30 -3.03 -14.48
N SER A 129 2.38 -2.16 -14.04
CA SER A 129 2.53 -1.38 -12.81
C SER A 129 2.57 -2.29 -11.58
N CYS A 130 1.86 -3.42 -11.64
CA CYS A 130 1.79 -4.40 -10.55
C CYS A 130 2.59 -5.66 -10.86
N HIS A 131 2.51 -6.17 -12.09
CA HIS A 131 3.16 -7.42 -12.50
C HIS A 131 4.62 -7.26 -12.91
N GLY A 132 5.11 -6.01 -13.05
CA GLY A 132 6.47 -5.69 -13.51
C GLY A 132 6.57 -5.68 -15.04
N ALA A 133 7.71 -5.20 -15.54
CA ALA A 133 8.01 -5.09 -16.97
C ALA A 133 7.92 -6.46 -17.67
N ALA A 134 7.00 -6.58 -18.63
CA ALA A 134 6.61 -7.86 -19.20
C ALA A 134 7.67 -8.46 -20.12
N SER A 135 8.59 -7.67 -20.70
CA SER A 135 9.57 -8.20 -21.66
C SER A 135 10.45 -9.31 -21.09
N GLY A 136 10.65 -9.36 -19.77
CA GLY A 136 11.43 -10.41 -19.11
C GLY A 136 10.70 -11.76 -19.04
N TRP A 137 9.38 -11.75 -18.87
CA TRP A 137 8.60 -12.94 -18.51
C TRP A 137 7.43 -13.26 -19.46
N ILE A 138 7.07 -12.38 -20.39
CA ILE A 138 5.90 -12.59 -21.26
C ILE A 138 6.08 -13.83 -22.14
N SER A 139 7.28 -14.09 -22.65
CA SER A 139 7.57 -15.26 -23.49
C SER A 139 7.47 -16.57 -22.70
N SER A 140 7.95 -16.60 -21.45
CA SER A 140 7.81 -17.78 -20.59
C SER A 140 6.38 -17.96 -20.08
N HIS A 141 5.57 -16.90 -20.10
CA HIS A 141 4.21 -16.91 -19.58
C HIS A 141 3.27 -17.82 -20.37
N TYR A 142 3.46 -17.91 -21.69
CA TYR A 142 2.67 -18.77 -22.58
C TYR A 142 3.47 -19.95 -23.16
N ALA A 143 4.76 -20.07 -22.85
CA ALA A 143 5.57 -21.23 -23.23
C ALA A 143 5.05 -22.50 -22.53
N MET A 144 5.32 -23.68 -23.09
CA MET A 144 4.92 -24.96 -22.46
C MET A 144 6.16 -25.76 -22.02
N PRO A 145 6.30 -26.11 -20.73
CA PRO A 145 5.38 -25.81 -19.62
C PRO A 145 5.59 -24.39 -19.04
N ALA A 146 4.52 -23.59 -18.95
CA ALA A 146 4.52 -22.34 -18.19
C ALA A 146 4.35 -22.65 -16.70
N SER A 147 5.10 -21.96 -15.85
CA SER A 147 4.95 -22.08 -14.40
C SER A 147 5.06 -20.72 -13.71
N HIS A 148 4.36 -20.57 -12.59
CA HIS A 148 4.44 -19.36 -11.76
C HIS A 148 5.89 -19.11 -11.32
N ALA A 149 6.56 -20.13 -10.80
CA ALA A 149 7.97 -20.05 -10.39
C ALA A 149 8.90 -19.64 -11.54
N GLY A 150 8.69 -20.16 -12.75
CA GLY A 150 9.45 -19.77 -13.94
C GLY A 150 9.25 -18.31 -14.30
N ASN A 151 8.02 -17.80 -14.25
CA ASN A 151 7.73 -16.39 -14.52
C ASN A 151 8.34 -15.48 -13.46
N LEU A 152 8.33 -15.87 -12.18
CA LEU A 152 9.02 -15.14 -11.11
C LEU A 152 10.54 -15.08 -11.36
N ALA A 153 11.15 -16.21 -11.73
CA ALA A 153 12.57 -16.27 -12.07
C ALA A 153 12.92 -15.41 -13.30
N ALA A 154 11.95 -15.22 -14.21
CA ALA A 154 12.07 -14.36 -15.38
C ALA A 154 11.73 -12.87 -15.12
N GLY A 155 11.45 -12.49 -13.87
CA GLY A 155 11.27 -11.09 -13.46
C GLY A 155 9.81 -10.64 -13.25
N MET A 156 8.83 -11.55 -13.28
CA MET A 156 7.46 -11.22 -12.84
C MET A 156 7.47 -10.85 -11.36
N THR A 157 6.72 -9.82 -11.01
CA THR A 157 6.58 -9.38 -9.61
C THR A 157 5.80 -10.41 -8.79
N ALA A 158 6.37 -10.84 -7.67
CA ALA A 158 5.82 -11.88 -6.79
C ALA A 158 4.64 -11.38 -5.93
N LEU A 159 3.54 -10.95 -6.57
CA LEU A 159 2.33 -10.45 -5.90
C LEU A 159 1.60 -11.50 -5.05
N ASP A 160 2.00 -12.77 -5.11
CA ASP A 160 1.57 -13.81 -4.15
C ASP A 160 2.19 -13.61 -2.76
N LYS A 161 3.31 -12.89 -2.64
CA LYS A 161 3.93 -12.54 -1.36
C LYS A 161 3.28 -11.29 -0.79
N PRO A 162 2.68 -11.34 0.42
CA PRO A 162 2.01 -10.19 1.03
C PRO A 162 2.89 -8.94 1.11
N GLN A 163 4.17 -9.09 1.52
CA GLN A 163 5.06 -7.93 1.60
C GLN A 163 5.37 -7.32 0.22
N VAL A 164 5.53 -8.14 -0.83
CA VAL A 164 5.78 -7.63 -2.19
C VAL A 164 4.56 -6.89 -2.71
N ARG A 165 3.36 -7.47 -2.54
CA ARG A 165 2.10 -6.83 -2.91
C ARG A 165 1.91 -5.51 -2.18
N ALA A 166 2.17 -5.47 -0.87
CA ALA A 166 2.10 -4.25 -0.07
C ALA A 166 2.96 -3.14 -0.66
N ARG A 167 4.23 -3.43 -0.97
CA ARG A 167 5.18 -2.44 -1.50
C ARG A 167 4.78 -1.89 -2.86
N VAL A 168 4.23 -2.73 -3.74
CA VAL A 168 3.73 -2.32 -5.05
C VAL A 168 2.56 -1.35 -4.89
N CYS A 169 1.58 -1.68 -4.06
CA CYS A 169 0.45 -0.79 -3.80
C CYS A 169 0.90 0.53 -3.15
N LEU A 170 1.80 0.46 -2.17
CA LEU A 170 2.34 1.61 -1.45
C LEU A 170 3.15 2.57 -2.32
N ASP A 171 3.67 2.12 -3.46
CA ASP A 171 4.39 3.01 -4.37
C ASP A 171 3.53 4.19 -4.84
N CYS A 172 2.20 4.03 -4.89
CA CYS A 172 1.24 5.10 -5.21
C CYS A 172 0.30 5.45 -4.03
N HIS A 173 -0.14 4.46 -3.26
CA HIS A 173 -1.12 4.65 -2.18
C HIS A 173 -0.52 5.16 -0.86
N TYR A 174 0.75 5.52 -0.88
CA TYR A 174 1.41 6.32 0.13
C TYR A 174 2.50 7.18 -0.53
N GLY A 175 3.29 6.53 -1.38
CA GLY A 175 4.29 7.13 -2.23
C GLY A 175 5.61 6.35 -2.25
N SER A 176 6.52 6.75 -3.14
CA SER A 176 7.87 6.21 -3.21
C SER A 176 8.90 7.29 -3.52
N ASP A 177 10.16 6.90 -3.45
CA ASP A 177 11.33 7.64 -3.94
C ASP A 177 11.53 7.49 -5.46
N LYS A 178 10.65 6.75 -6.16
CA LYS A 178 10.68 6.69 -7.62
C LYS A 178 10.19 8.04 -8.20
N PRO A 179 10.70 8.45 -9.38
CA PRO A 179 10.29 9.69 -10.01
C PRO A 179 8.76 9.79 -10.15
N GLY A 180 8.20 10.92 -9.71
CA GLY A 180 6.77 11.23 -9.84
C GLY A 180 5.82 10.46 -8.90
N GLN A 181 6.33 9.72 -7.91
CA GLN A 181 5.51 8.90 -7.00
C GLN A 181 5.43 9.40 -5.56
N PHE A 182 6.03 10.55 -5.24
CA PHE A 182 5.89 11.14 -3.92
C PHE A 182 4.85 12.25 -3.94
N VAL A 183 3.75 12.05 -3.20
CA VAL A 183 2.71 13.07 -3.03
C VAL A 183 3.18 14.06 -1.98
N THR A 184 3.45 15.31 -2.40
CA THR A 184 3.88 16.36 -1.47
C THR A 184 2.69 17.04 -0.81
N HIS A 185 2.94 17.72 0.30
CA HIS A 185 1.97 18.61 0.92
C HIS A 185 1.50 19.71 -0.04
N ALA A 186 2.37 20.23 -0.92
CA ALA A 186 1.96 21.19 -1.95
C ALA A 186 0.91 20.60 -2.91
N MET A 187 1.05 19.33 -3.32
CA MET A 187 0.03 18.64 -4.12
C MET A 187 -1.30 18.51 -3.36
N MET A 188 -1.24 18.13 -2.08
CA MET A 188 -2.43 18.02 -1.23
C MET A 188 -3.12 19.38 -1.04
N ALA A 189 -2.35 20.44 -0.78
CA ALA A 189 -2.83 21.81 -0.64
C ALA A 189 -3.46 22.34 -1.94
N ALA A 190 -2.94 21.92 -3.10
CA ALA A 190 -3.53 22.21 -4.42
C ALA A 190 -4.82 21.42 -4.70
N GLY A 191 -5.22 20.49 -3.81
CA GLY A 191 -6.47 19.74 -3.89
C GLY A 191 -6.30 18.27 -4.29
N HIS A 192 -5.08 17.73 -4.29
CA HIS A 192 -4.88 16.28 -4.43
C HIS A 192 -5.52 15.56 -3.23
N PRO A 193 -6.35 14.53 -3.45
CA PRO A 193 -6.90 13.74 -2.34
C PRO A 193 -5.80 13.15 -1.47
N ARG A 194 -6.07 13.00 -0.17
CA ARG A 194 -5.19 12.21 0.69
C ARG A 194 -5.05 10.80 0.11
N VAL A 195 -3.82 10.29 0.07
CA VAL A 195 -3.58 8.88 -0.22
C VAL A 195 -3.88 8.04 1.02
N SER A 196 -4.80 7.08 0.87
CA SER A 196 -5.14 6.08 1.88
C SER A 196 -4.59 4.73 1.46
N PHE A 197 -4.30 3.85 2.43
CA PHE A 197 -3.79 2.52 2.16
C PHE A 197 -4.45 1.46 3.05
N GLU A 198 -5.03 0.44 2.41
CA GLU A 198 -5.48 -0.78 3.10
C GLU A 198 -5.31 -1.99 2.17
N LEU A 199 -4.35 -2.87 2.48
CA LEU A 199 -3.84 -3.84 1.50
C LEU A 199 -4.86 -4.89 1.09
N ASP A 200 -5.59 -5.45 2.06
CA ASP A 200 -6.59 -6.48 1.77
C ASP A 200 -7.80 -5.88 1.05
N LEU A 201 -8.32 -4.75 1.53
CA LEU A 201 -9.41 -4.03 0.87
C LEU A 201 -9.05 -3.70 -0.57
N PHE A 202 -7.88 -3.13 -0.82
CA PHE A 202 -7.49 -2.73 -2.17
C PHE A 202 -7.20 -3.94 -3.06
N SER A 203 -6.70 -5.05 -2.49
CA SER A 203 -6.57 -6.31 -3.21
C SER A 203 -7.93 -6.86 -3.65
N ALA A 204 -8.95 -6.75 -2.80
CA ALA A 204 -10.32 -7.15 -3.12
C ALA A 204 -10.94 -6.23 -4.18
N LEU A 205 -10.80 -4.91 -4.03
CA LEU A 205 -11.34 -3.93 -4.98
C LEU A 205 -10.69 -4.02 -6.38
N GLN A 206 -9.42 -4.42 -6.45
CA GLN A 206 -8.70 -4.63 -7.71
C GLN A 206 -8.82 -6.07 -8.24
N ALA A 207 -9.50 -6.98 -7.55
CA ALA A 207 -9.49 -8.39 -7.92
C ALA A 207 -10.01 -8.62 -9.35
N HIS A 208 -9.17 -9.29 -10.14
CA HIS A 208 -9.47 -9.79 -11.49
C HIS A 208 -8.92 -11.22 -11.59
N TYR A 209 -9.10 -12.00 -10.53
CA TYR A 209 -8.64 -13.36 -10.41
C TYR A 209 -9.60 -14.12 -9.49
N ASP A 210 -9.69 -15.43 -9.69
CA ASP A 210 -10.46 -16.30 -8.80
C ASP A 210 -9.54 -16.91 -7.75
N LEU A 211 -10.02 -16.95 -6.50
CA LEU A 211 -9.35 -17.63 -5.38
C LEU A 211 -9.81 -19.07 -5.28
N ASP A 212 -9.59 -19.84 -6.34
CA ASP A 212 -10.00 -21.25 -6.46
C ASP A 212 -8.86 -22.24 -6.11
N GLY A 213 -9.13 -23.53 -6.33
CA GLY A 213 -8.14 -24.59 -6.09
C GLY A 213 -6.91 -24.48 -7.00
N ASP A 214 -7.05 -23.97 -8.23
CA ASP A 214 -5.93 -23.79 -9.14
C ASP A 214 -5.03 -22.62 -8.69
N TYR A 215 -5.63 -21.49 -8.27
CA TYR A 215 -4.90 -20.39 -7.64
C TYR A 215 -4.12 -20.89 -6.43
N ALA A 216 -4.78 -21.61 -5.52
CA ALA A 216 -4.14 -22.13 -4.31
C ALA A 216 -2.98 -23.08 -4.63
N LYS A 217 -3.13 -23.93 -5.66
CA LYS A 217 -2.06 -24.83 -6.10
C LYS A 217 -0.84 -24.10 -6.66
N ARG A 218 -1.05 -23.00 -7.40
CA ARG A 218 0.04 -22.24 -8.04
C ARG A 218 0.71 -21.23 -7.12
N LYS A 219 -0.06 -20.59 -6.23
CA LYS A 219 0.36 -19.39 -5.47
C LYS A 219 0.19 -19.54 -3.96
N GLY A 220 -0.42 -20.62 -3.49
CA GLY A 220 -0.86 -20.76 -2.10
C GLY A 220 -2.20 -20.06 -1.86
N ARG A 221 -2.78 -20.31 -0.68
CA ARG A 221 -4.03 -19.66 -0.25
C ARG A 221 -3.75 -18.23 0.19
N LEU A 222 -4.55 -17.28 -0.27
CA LEU A 222 -4.52 -15.90 0.20
C LEU A 222 -5.26 -15.80 1.54
N ASP A 223 -4.60 -15.24 2.54
CA ASP A 223 -5.15 -15.09 3.90
C ASP A 223 -5.47 -13.61 4.20
N SER A 224 -6.75 -13.36 4.45
CA SER A 224 -7.34 -12.09 4.92
C SER A 224 -6.55 -11.36 5.99
N VAL A 225 -6.45 -12.01 7.13
CA VAL A 225 -5.87 -11.41 8.33
C VAL A 225 -4.39 -11.17 8.10
N GLN A 226 -3.69 -12.12 7.46
CA GLN A 226 -2.29 -11.99 7.11
C GLN A 226 -2.05 -10.78 6.20
N LEU A 227 -2.82 -10.67 5.11
CA LEU A 227 -2.62 -9.62 4.11
C LEU A 227 -2.89 -8.23 4.71
N TRP A 228 -3.97 -8.10 5.47
CA TRP A 228 -4.29 -6.87 6.20
C TRP A 228 -3.16 -6.49 7.19
N ALA A 229 -2.73 -7.43 8.03
CA ALA A 229 -1.73 -7.17 9.07
C ALA A 229 -0.34 -6.84 8.50
N VAL A 230 0.10 -7.57 7.47
CA VAL A 230 1.35 -7.28 6.74
C VAL A 230 1.28 -5.91 6.06
N GLY A 231 0.11 -5.54 5.52
CA GLY A 231 -0.13 -4.21 4.97
C GLY A 231 0.20 -3.11 5.98
N GLN A 232 -0.32 -3.19 7.21
CA GLN A 232 -0.04 -2.19 8.25
C GLN A 232 1.47 -2.05 8.54
N ALA A 233 2.17 -3.17 8.62
CA ALA A 233 3.61 -3.18 8.88
C ALA A 233 4.45 -2.59 7.74
N GLU A 234 4.17 -2.98 6.49
CA GLU A 234 4.89 -2.44 5.33
C GLU A 234 4.55 -0.96 5.08
N ALA A 235 3.34 -0.50 5.44
CA ALA A 235 2.99 0.92 5.39
C ALA A 235 3.84 1.77 6.34
N ILE A 236 4.01 1.33 7.59
CA ILE A 236 4.88 2.01 8.58
C ILE A 236 6.33 1.99 8.11
N ARG A 237 6.81 0.85 7.61
CA ARG A 237 8.17 0.73 7.07
C ARG A 237 8.40 1.68 5.90
N ARG A 238 7.41 1.85 5.01
CA ARG A 238 7.47 2.83 3.91
C ARG A 238 7.48 4.26 4.45
N GLN A 239 6.55 4.58 5.36
CA GLN A 239 6.41 5.87 6.01
C GLN A 239 7.71 6.34 6.66
N THR A 240 8.31 5.51 7.51
CA THR A 240 9.53 5.87 8.24
C THR A 240 10.75 5.97 7.32
N ARG A 241 10.81 5.15 6.26
CA ARG A 241 11.86 5.23 5.23
C ARG A 241 11.80 6.56 4.47
N LEU A 242 10.64 6.92 3.93
CA LEU A 242 10.48 8.19 3.19
C LEU A 242 10.66 9.38 4.13
N PHE A 243 10.15 9.29 5.36
CA PHE A 243 10.41 10.30 6.38
C PHE A 243 11.90 10.46 6.65
N ALA A 244 12.70 9.39 6.65
CA ALA A 244 14.14 9.46 6.91
C ALA A 244 14.96 10.00 5.73
N ASP A 245 14.40 10.02 4.52
CA ASP A 245 15.09 10.46 3.30
C ASP A 245 15.27 11.99 3.30
N PRO A 246 16.50 12.53 3.29
CA PRO A 246 16.73 13.97 3.24
C PRO A 246 16.18 14.64 1.97
N ALA A 247 16.06 13.93 0.85
CA ALA A 247 15.52 14.46 -0.40
C ALA A 247 14.00 14.69 -0.35
N LEU A 248 13.30 13.99 0.55
CA LEU A 248 11.85 14.08 0.72
C LEU A 248 11.46 14.76 2.04
N ALA A 249 12.42 15.04 2.92
CA ALA A 249 12.18 15.50 4.27
C ALA A 249 11.61 16.91 4.36
N ASN A 250 11.97 17.80 3.42
CA ASN A 250 11.64 19.21 3.45
C ASN A 250 11.26 19.72 2.06
N GLU A 251 10.47 20.78 2.04
CA GLU A 251 10.16 21.57 0.86
C GLU A 251 10.60 23.01 1.13
N GLY A 252 11.80 23.36 0.68
CA GLY A 252 12.47 24.60 1.07
C GLY A 252 12.78 24.63 2.57
N LEU A 253 12.30 25.67 3.26
CA LEU A 253 12.49 25.85 4.72
C LEU A 253 11.56 24.95 5.55
N PHE A 254 10.45 24.47 4.96
CA PHE A 254 9.40 23.78 5.71
C PHE A 254 9.62 22.25 5.71
N PRO A 255 9.33 21.57 6.83
CA PRO A 255 9.26 20.11 6.82
C PRO A 255 8.13 19.65 5.89
N GLN A 256 8.32 18.49 5.30
CA GLN A 256 7.33 17.91 4.41
C GLN A 256 6.10 17.45 5.21
N PHE A 257 5.01 18.23 5.16
CA PHE A 257 3.84 18.02 6.01
C PHE A 257 3.02 16.76 5.65
N THR A 258 3.26 16.12 4.51
CA THR A 258 2.57 14.87 4.12
C THR A 258 2.75 13.73 5.15
N PHE A 259 3.78 13.80 5.99
CA PHE A 259 4.06 12.81 7.03
C PHE A 259 3.19 12.99 8.29
N PHE A 260 2.48 14.11 8.42
CA PHE A 260 1.73 14.47 9.62
C PHE A 260 0.22 14.35 9.39
N ASP A 261 -0.54 14.18 10.47
CA ASP A 261 -2.00 14.18 10.38
C ASP A 261 -2.48 15.60 10.07
N CYS A 262 -2.94 15.80 8.84
CA CYS A 262 -3.38 17.09 8.33
C CYS A 262 -4.53 17.69 9.18
N HIS A 263 -5.41 16.86 9.75
CA HIS A 263 -6.60 17.34 10.49
C HIS A 263 -6.28 17.83 11.90
N SER A 264 -5.07 17.50 12.39
CA SER A 264 -4.56 18.11 13.61
C SER A 264 -4.31 19.62 13.45
N CYS A 265 -3.95 20.06 12.23
CA CYS A 265 -3.70 21.45 11.86
C CYS A 265 -4.90 22.10 11.17
N HIS A 266 -5.59 21.38 10.28
CA HIS A 266 -6.74 21.86 9.49
C HIS A 266 -8.07 21.69 10.22
N ARG A 267 -8.18 22.34 11.37
CA ARG A 267 -9.41 22.43 12.17
C ARG A 267 -9.83 23.89 12.34
N PRO A 268 -11.11 24.18 12.64
CA PRO A 268 -11.55 25.53 12.93
C PRO A 268 -10.71 26.15 14.06
N ILE A 269 -10.16 27.33 13.80
CA ILE A 269 -9.50 28.19 14.80
C ILE A 269 -10.55 29.22 15.24
N SER A 270 -10.65 29.47 16.55
CA SER A 270 -11.58 30.43 17.15
C SER A 270 -10.84 31.35 18.10
N ASP A 271 -11.11 32.65 17.99
CA ASP A 271 -10.62 33.68 18.91
C ASP A 271 -11.57 33.89 20.10
N ASP A 272 -12.69 33.14 20.17
CA ASP A 272 -13.61 33.17 21.31
C ASP A 272 -12.88 32.72 22.59
N PRO A 273 -12.78 33.57 23.63
CA PRO A 273 -12.15 33.21 24.91
C PRO A 273 -12.82 32.02 25.61
N GLY A 274 -14.08 31.73 25.29
CA GLY A 274 -14.84 30.58 25.79
C GLY A 274 -14.66 29.29 24.98
N ALA A 275 -13.88 29.33 23.88
CA ALA A 275 -13.69 28.17 23.02
C ALA A 275 -13.01 27.01 23.76
N VAL A 276 -13.67 25.86 23.80
CA VAL A 276 -13.10 24.63 24.37
C VAL A 276 -12.17 23.97 23.36
N ARG A 277 -10.96 23.60 23.81
CA ARG A 277 -10.01 22.82 23.01
C ARG A 277 -10.62 21.46 22.69
N LYS A 278 -10.81 21.16 21.40
CA LYS A 278 -11.35 19.87 20.91
C LYS A 278 -10.32 18.76 20.73
N PHE A 279 -9.04 19.06 20.95
CA PHE A 279 -7.98 18.07 20.88
C PHE A 279 -7.98 17.16 22.11
N GLU A 280 -7.79 15.85 21.89
CA GLU A 280 -7.58 14.86 22.94
C GLU A 280 -6.16 14.30 22.90
N VAL A 281 -5.57 14.03 24.06
CA VAL A 281 -4.23 13.45 24.16
C VAL A 281 -4.30 11.95 23.82
N ASN A 282 -3.53 11.53 22.81
CA ASN A 282 -3.36 10.11 22.49
C ASN A 282 -2.32 9.49 23.46
N PRO A 283 -2.71 8.50 24.31
CA PRO A 283 -1.80 7.89 25.28
C PRO A 283 -0.68 7.09 24.62
N GLY A 284 -0.78 6.72 23.34
CA GLY A 284 0.29 6.07 22.57
C GLY A 284 1.29 7.05 21.94
N ARG A 285 1.05 8.37 22.03
CA ARG A 285 1.77 9.40 21.29
C ARG A 285 2.38 10.44 22.25
N PRO A 286 3.53 10.16 22.87
CA PRO A 286 4.21 11.14 23.74
C PRO A 286 4.85 12.26 22.90
N ILE A 287 4.06 13.27 22.52
CA ILE A 287 4.53 14.48 21.84
C ILE A 287 4.30 15.72 22.74
N PRO A 288 5.16 16.75 22.66
CA PRO A 288 4.90 18.02 23.33
C PRO A 288 3.60 18.65 22.85
N PHE A 289 2.92 19.34 23.75
CA PHE A 289 1.74 20.12 23.40
C PHE A 289 2.09 21.17 22.34
N GLY A 290 1.29 21.23 21.27
CA GLY A 290 1.47 22.17 20.15
C GLY A 290 2.22 21.60 18.95
N ASN A 291 2.88 20.44 19.07
CA ASN A 291 3.54 19.81 17.93
C ASN A 291 2.52 19.06 17.05
N PRO A 292 2.64 19.11 15.71
CA PRO A 292 1.80 18.32 14.84
C PRO A 292 2.12 16.82 15.03
N PRO A 293 1.11 15.97 15.26
CA PRO A 293 1.31 14.53 15.30
C PRO A 293 1.70 13.96 13.94
N PHE A 294 2.63 13.01 13.96
CA PHE A 294 2.85 12.13 12.81
C PHE A 294 1.57 11.36 12.48
N ASN A 295 1.32 11.11 11.21
CA ASN A 295 0.20 10.30 10.77
C ASN A 295 0.44 8.82 11.10
N ASP A 296 -0.03 8.38 12.27
CA ASP A 296 0.32 7.09 12.88
C ASP A 296 -0.82 6.05 12.80
N GLU A 297 -1.76 6.21 11.86
CA GLU A 297 -2.95 5.36 11.73
C GLU A 297 -2.60 3.86 11.62
N ASN A 298 -1.60 3.52 10.80
CA ASN A 298 -1.11 2.15 10.66
C ASN A 298 -0.38 1.68 11.92
N MET A 299 0.24 2.58 12.70
CA MET A 299 0.88 2.22 13.97
C MET A 299 -0.16 1.78 15.01
N ILE A 300 -1.32 2.46 15.07
CA ILE A 300 -2.41 2.05 15.97
C ILE A 300 -2.92 0.66 15.57
N MET A 301 -3.14 0.42 14.27
CA MET A 301 -3.60 -0.87 13.77
C MET A 301 -2.58 -1.98 14.01
N LEU A 302 -1.29 -1.72 13.72
CA LEU A 302 -0.24 -2.71 13.91
C LEU A 302 -0.05 -3.06 15.39
N SER A 303 -0.11 -2.08 16.31
CA SER A 303 -0.12 -2.37 17.76
C SER A 303 -1.25 -3.32 18.15
N ALA A 304 -2.48 -3.06 17.65
CA ALA A 304 -3.65 -3.86 17.98
C ALA A 304 -3.52 -5.32 17.52
N VAL A 305 -3.11 -5.54 16.27
CA VAL A 305 -2.94 -6.90 15.73
C VAL A 305 -1.71 -7.61 16.30
N ALA A 306 -0.61 -6.90 16.51
CA ALA A 306 0.61 -7.48 17.08
C ALA A 306 0.35 -7.96 18.52
N ALA A 307 -0.42 -7.23 19.32
CA ALA A 307 -0.80 -7.66 20.66
C ALA A 307 -1.54 -9.01 20.66
N THR A 308 -2.33 -9.30 19.63
CA THR A 308 -3.06 -10.57 19.49
C THR A 308 -2.20 -11.67 18.87
N LEU A 309 -1.41 -11.36 17.84
CA LEU A 309 -0.79 -12.37 16.98
C LEU A 309 0.73 -12.54 17.18
N ALA A 310 1.41 -11.53 17.71
CA ALA A 310 2.85 -11.51 17.90
C ALA A 310 3.24 -10.72 19.18
N PRO A 311 2.75 -11.12 20.37
CA PRO A 311 2.88 -10.32 21.58
C PRO A 311 4.34 -10.09 22.02
N ALA A 312 5.25 -11.02 21.69
CA ALA A 312 6.68 -10.86 21.99
C ALA A 312 7.29 -9.70 21.21
N GLU A 313 6.93 -9.55 19.94
CA GLU A 313 7.37 -8.47 19.06
C GLU A 313 6.58 -7.17 19.29
N ALA A 314 5.31 -7.27 19.70
CA ALA A 314 4.42 -6.13 19.95
C ALA A 314 5.03 -5.10 20.93
N ALA A 315 5.58 -5.57 22.05
CA ALA A 315 6.19 -4.69 23.05
C ALA A 315 7.38 -3.87 22.49
N ARG A 316 8.20 -4.49 21.62
CA ARG A 316 9.32 -3.80 20.97
C ARG A 316 8.83 -2.76 19.98
N PHE A 317 7.79 -3.09 19.20
CA PHE A 317 7.17 -2.16 18.28
C PHE A 317 6.53 -0.96 19.00
N ASP A 318 5.75 -1.20 20.05
CA ASP A 318 5.09 -0.14 20.82
C ASP A 318 6.11 0.80 21.48
N ALA A 319 7.21 0.26 22.00
CA ALA A 319 8.32 1.04 22.53
C ALA A 319 8.98 1.90 21.44
N ALA A 320 9.23 1.34 20.24
CA ALA A 320 9.80 2.07 19.12
C ALA A 320 8.86 3.17 18.60
N ALA A 321 7.55 2.90 18.50
CA ALA A 321 6.55 3.86 18.06
C ALA A 321 6.47 5.06 19.03
N ARG A 322 6.37 4.78 20.34
CA ARG A 322 6.43 5.81 21.39
C ARG A 322 7.74 6.59 21.36
N GLY A 323 8.86 5.89 21.17
CA GLY A 323 10.19 6.50 21.06
C GLY A 323 10.29 7.45 19.86
N PHE A 324 9.72 7.08 18.71
CA PHE A 324 9.66 7.92 17.52
C PHE A 324 8.85 9.20 17.77
N HIS A 325 7.67 9.09 18.37
CA HIS A 325 6.88 10.25 18.75
C HIS A 325 7.61 11.20 19.71
N ALA A 326 8.26 10.65 20.74
CA ALA A 326 9.05 11.45 21.69
C ALA A 326 10.28 12.10 21.03
N ALA A 327 10.88 11.45 20.02
CA ALA A 327 12.05 11.98 19.31
C ALA A 327 11.72 13.19 18.41
N MET A 328 10.47 13.31 17.94
CA MET A 328 10.02 14.48 17.15
C MET A 328 10.19 15.82 17.89
N ALA A 329 10.20 15.79 19.23
CA ALA A 329 10.45 16.96 20.06
C ALA A 329 11.92 17.38 20.14
N LYS A 330 12.85 16.49 19.79
CA LYS A 330 14.28 16.64 20.09
C LYS A 330 15.09 17.17 18.91
N GLY A 331 14.57 17.02 17.69
CA GLY A 331 15.23 17.43 16.47
C GLY A 331 15.22 16.36 15.39
N ARG A 332 15.58 16.77 14.17
CA ARG A 332 15.56 15.93 12.98
C ARG A 332 16.48 14.70 13.08
N PRO A 333 17.75 14.80 13.51
CA PRO A 333 18.63 13.62 13.61
C PRO A 333 18.07 12.53 14.54
N GLN A 334 17.54 12.94 15.71
CA GLN A 334 16.93 12.03 16.68
C GLN A 334 15.66 11.40 16.12
N SER A 335 14.85 12.19 15.41
CA SER A 335 13.62 11.71 14.76
C SER A 335 13.93 10.69 13.66
N VAL A 336 14.96 10.92 12.85
CA VAL A 336 15.40 9.99 11.80
C VAL A 336 15.90 8.68 12.41
N ALA A 337 16.73 8.73 13.43
CA ALA A 337 17.21 7.53 14.12
C ALA A 337 16.05 6.72 14.72
N ALA A 338 15.08 7.40 15.35
CA ALA A 338 13.91 6.73 15.91
C ALA A 338 12.95 6.19 14.83
N ALA A 339 12.80 6.89 13.69
CA ALA A 339 12.07 6.40 12.53
C ALA A 339 12.70 5.12 11.96
N GLN A 340 14.03 5.07 11.85
CA GLN A 340 14.74 3.86 11.42
C GLN A 340 14.53 2.69 12.38
N ALA A 341 14.58 2.93 13.70
CA ALA A 341 14.28 1.91 14.71
C ALA A 341 12.84 1.40 14.61
N LEU A 342 11.87 2.30 14.43
CA LEU A 342 10.47 1.95 14.20
C LEU A 342 10.27 1.16 12.90
N GLY A 343 10.92 1.57 11.81
CA GLY A 343 10.90 0.84 10.54
C GLY A 343 11.45 -0.58 10.66
N THR A 344 12.52 -0.77 11.43
CA THR A 344 13.06 -2.11 11.74
C THR A 344 12.08 -2.94 12.56
N ALA A 345 11.46 -2.38 13.60
CA ALA A 345 10.47 -3.09 14.40
C ALA A 345 9.23 -3.49 13.57
N ALA A 346 8.77 -2.59 12.69
CA ALA A 346 7.71 -2.88 11.74
C ALA A 346 8.10 -3.98 10.74
N ALA A 347 9.34 -3.97 10.23
CA ALA A 347 9.84 -5.04 9.36
C ALA A 347 9.86 -6.40 10.07
N THR A 348 10.32 -6.46 11.33
CA THR A 348 10.27 -7.69 12.14
C THR A 348 8.84 -8.20 12.30
N LEU A 349 7.88 -7.32 12.62
CA LEU A 349 6.48 -7.71 12.69
C LEU A 349 5.95 -8.17 11.33
N SER A 350 6.30 -7.50 10.23
CA SER A 350 5.92 -7.93 8.88
C SER A 350 6.39 -9.35 8.59
N ASP A 351 7.63 -9.70 8.94
CA ASP A 351 8.16 -11.04 8.73
C ASP A 351 7.48 -12.08 9.62
N THR A 352 7.29 -11.77 10.91
CA THR A 352 6.57 -12.66 11.85
C THR A 352 5.13 -12.91 11.43
N LEU A 353 4.42 -11.88 10.96
CA LEU A 353 3.03 -11.97 10.53
C LEU A 353 2.90 -12.71 9.18
N ALA A 354 3.82 -12.47 8.23
CA ALA A 354 3.82 -13.14 6.94
C ALA A 354 4.22 -14.63 7.00
N ALA A 355 4.95 -15.04 8.04
CA ALA A 355 5.38 -16.43 8.21
C ALA A 355 4.27 -17.38 8.71
N ARG A 356 3.10 -16.85 9.08
CA ARG A 356 2.01 -17.60 9.71
C ARG A 356 0.75 -17.56 8.86
N THR A 357 -0.04 -18.62 8.93
CA THR A 357 -1.43 -18.62 8.47
C THR A 357 -2.35 -18.48 9.67
N TYR A 358 -3.47 -17.81 9.48
CA TYR A 358 -4.42 -17.52 10.54
C TYR A 358 -5.69 -18.34 10.34
N SER A 359 -6.33 -18.71 11.45
CA SER A 359 -7.64 -19.34 11.42
C SER A 359 -8.71 -18.29 11.13
N GLY A 360 -9.87 -18.71 10.62
CA GLY A 360 -11.00 -17.81 10.40
C GLY A 360 -11.44 -17.05 11.66
N ASP A 361 -11.26 -17.64 12.85
CA ASP A 361 -11.59 -17.01 14.14
C ASP A 361 -10.62 -15.90 14.55
N THR A 362 -9.45 -15.87 13.93
CA THR A 362 -8.44 -14.85 14.22
C THR A 362 -8.98 -13.45 13.90
N ALA A 363 -9.81 -13.31 12.87
CA ALA A 363 -10.43 -12.04 12.51
C ALA A 363 -11.33 -11.49 13.63
N PHE A 364 -12.13 -12.34 14.30
CA PHE A 364 -12.92 -11.90 15.47
C PHE A 364 -12.04 -11.36 16.59
N SER A 365 -10.93 -12.05 16.87
CA SER A 365 -9.99 -11.66 17.93
C SER A 365 -9.30 -10.32 17.62
N VAL A 366 -8.94 -10.09 16.36
CA VAL A 366 -8.34 -8.84 15.89
C VAL A 366 -9.36 -7.69 15.93
N ILE A 367 -10.61 -7.90 15.49
CA ILE A 367 -11.68 -6.90 15.57
C ILE A 367 -11.95 -6.50 17.04
N ALA A 368 -11.95 -7.47 17.95
CA ALA A 368 -12.05 -7.22 19.38
C ALA A 368 -10.85 -6.39 19.90
N ALA A 369 -9.63 -6.68 19.45
CA ALA A 369 -8.43 -5.93 19.83
C ALA A 369 -8.44 -4.47 19.31
N ILE A 370 -8.94 -4.23 18.09
CA ILE A 370 -9.09 -2.87 17.52
C ILE A 370 -10.03 -2.02 18.38
N SER A 371 -11.11 -2.62 18.88
CA SER A 371 -12.08 -1.95 19.76
C SER A 371 -11.81 -2.11 21.26
N GLY A 372 -10.68 -2.72 21.63
CA GLY A 372 -10.27 -2.87 23.01
C GLY A 372 -9.98 -1.53 23.69
N LYS A 373 -10.09 -1.48 25.03
CA LYS A 373 -9.90 -0.25 25.83
C LYS A 373 -8.57 0.46 25.55
N THR A 374 -7.50 -0.30 25.39
CA THR A 374 -6.15 0.23 25.10
C THR A 374 -6.08 0.92 23.74
N THR A 375 -6.64 0.28 22.70
CA THR A 375 -6.61 0.80 21.32
C THR A 375 -7.58 1.96 21.15
N THR A 376 -8.80 1.84 21.66
CA THR A 376 -9.85 2.86 21.51
C THR A 376 -9.47 4.19 22.13
N ALA A 377 -8.71 4.20 23.22
CA ALA A 377 -8.18 5.43 23.82
C ALA A 377 -7.22 6.20 22.89
N ARG A 378 -6.71 5.57 21.82
CA ARG A 378 -5.81 6.19 20.82
C ARG A 378 -6.57 6.84 19.67
N PHE A 379 -7.87 6.54 19.48
CA PHE A 379 -8.71 7.17 18.45
C PHE A 379 -9.13 8.58 18.88
N THR A 380 -8.16 9.49 18.82
CA THR A 380 -8.27 10.90 19.22
C THR A 380 -8.31 11.84 18.01
N ASP A 381 -7.98 11.32 16.84
CA ASP A 381 -7.92 12.03 15.57
C ASP A 381 -8.62 11.26 14.46
N TYR A 382 -8.84 11.96 13.35
CA TYR A 382 -9.58 11.45 12.21
C TYR A 382 -8.87 10.26 11.54
N THR A 383 -7.57 10.36 11.30
CA THR A 383 -6.82 9.40 10.47
C THR A 383 -6.79 8.00 11.09
N GLY A 384 -6.44 7.90 12.37
CA GLY A 384 -6.47 6.63 13.10
C GLY A 384 -7.88 6.02 13.16
N SER A 385 -8.90 6.87 13.24
CA SER A 385 -10.30 6.46 13.32
C SER A 385 -10.85 5.96 11.97
N ALA A 386 -10.54 6.66 10.88
CA ALA A 386 -10.89 6.25 9.52
C ALA A 386 -10.23 4.89 9.18
N GLN A 387 -8.97 4.71 9.56
CA GLN A 387 -8.27 3.44 9.38
C GLN A 387 -8.92 2.31 10.18
N ALA A 388 -9.36 2.57 11.41
CA ALA A 388 -9.99 1.57 12.26
C ALA A 388 -11.33 1.08 11.70
N VAL A 389 -12.18 1.96 11.15
CA VAL A 389 -13.45 1.52 10.55
C VAL A 389 -13.22 0.74 9.25
N MET A 390 -12.26 1.16 8.41
CA MET A 390 -11.87 0.39 7.22
C MET A 390 -11.33 -0.99 7.59
N ALA A 391 -10.51 -1.09 8.64
CA ALA A 391 -9.99 -2.36 9.14
C ALA A 391 -11.12 -3.29 9.62
N VAL A 392 -12.07 -2.78 10.40
CA VAL A 392 -13.21 -3.57 10.90
C VAL A 392 -14.09 -4.09 9.75
N ASP A 393 -14.39 -3.25 8.76
CA ASP A 393 -15.17 -3.65 7.59
C ASP A 393 -14.42 -4.69 6.73
N THR A 394 -13.11 -4.47 6.51
CA THR A 394 -12.24 -5.40 5.78
C THR A 394 -12.19 -6.77 6.46
N LEU A 395 -12.02 -6.80 7.77
CA LEU A 395 -11.98 -8.05 8.54
C LEU A 395 -13.35 -8.74 8.62
N LEU A 396 -14.47 -8.00 8.61
CA LEU A 396 -15.79 -8.60 8.45
C LEU A 396 -15.96 -9.25 7.07
N ASN A 397 -15.53 -8.57 6.01
CA ASN A 397 -15.58 -9.16 4.67
C ASN A 397 -14.69 -10.41 4.57
N ALA A 398 -13.57 -10.45 5.30
CA ALA A 398 -12.76 -11.66 5.44
C ALA A 398 -13.52 -12.80 6.13
N LEU A 399 -14.22 -12.53 7.24
CA LEU A 399 -15.08 -13.51 7.91
C LEU A 399 -16.17 -14.06 6.98
N VAL A 400 -16.76 -13.21 6.14
CA VAL A 400 -17.78 -13.62 5.16
C VAL A 400 -17.18 -14.52 4.09
N ARG A 401 -16.05 -14.13 3.51
CA ARG A 401 -15.37 -14.89 2.46
C ARG A 401 -14.88 -16.26 2.96
N ASP A 402 -14.45 -16.33 4.21
CA ASP A 402 -13.99 -17.57 4.84
C ASP A 402 -15.16 -18.44 5.35
N GLY A 403 -16.41 -18.03 5.09
CA GLY A 403 -17.62 -18.76 5.46
C GLY A 403 -17.92 -18.78 6.96
N ARG A 404 -17.24 -17.94 7.75
CA ARG A 404 -17.44 -17.83 9.20
C ARG A 404 -18.68 -17.01 9.55
N VAL A 405 -19.00 -16.03 8.72
CA VAL A 405 -20.21 -15.21 8.81
C VAL A 405 -20.98 -15.31 7.50
N THR A 406 -22.30 -15.46 7.55
CA THR A 406 -23.10 -15.49 6.32
C THR A 406 -23.28 -14.08 5.75
N VAL A 407 -23.49 -13.97 4.44
CA VAL A 407 -23.82 -12.69 3.79
C VAL A 407 -25.03 -12.01 4.45
N GLY A 408 -26.06 -12.79 4.82
CA GLY A 408 -27.25 -12.29 5.51
C GLY A 408 -26.95 -11.74 6.91
N ALA A 409 -26.11 -12.43 7.69
CA ALA A 409 -25.69 -11.96 9.02
C ALA A 409 -24.86 -10.66 8.93
N ALA A 410 -23.91 -10.59 7.99
CA ALA A 410 -23.14 -9.38 7.73
C ALA A 410 -24.03 -8.21 7.27
N ALA A 411 -25.03 -8.48 6.43
CA ALA A 411 -26.01 -7.47 6.02
C ALA A 411 -26.83 -6.95 7.21
N GLY A 412 -27.19 -7.83 8.15
CA GLY A 412 -27.94 -7.49 9.36
C GLY A 412 -27.23 -6.50 10.30
N ILE A 413 -25.89 -6.46 10.27
CA ILE A 413 -25.08 -5.54 11.10
C ILE A 413 -24.48 -4.37 10.30
N ARG A 414 -24.85 -4.22 9.03
CA ARG A 414 -24.28 -3.19 8.14
C ARG A 414 -24.62 -1.78 8.59
N GLY A 415 -25.76 -1.59 9.25
CA GLY A 415 -26.18 -0.31 9.81
C GLY A 415 -25.17 0.22 10.84
N GLU A 416 -24.62 -0.64 11.67
CA GLU A 416 -23.66 -0.33 12.73
C GLU A 416 -22.33 0.14 12.13
N ILE A 417 -21.86 -0.55 11.09
CA ILE A 417 -20.63 -0.20 10.36
C ILE A 417 -20.82 1.14 9.63
N ASN A 418 -21.97 1.34 8.99
CA ASN A 418 -22.29 2.60 8.33
C ASN A 418 -22.33 3.78 9.31
N ARG A 419 -22.79 3.57 10.55
CA ARG A 419 -22.71 4.58 11.62
C ARG A 419 -21.25 4.92 11.96
N ALA A 420 -20.36 3.93 12.01
CA ALA A 420 -18.94 4.17 12.24
C ALA A 420 -18.29 4.95 11.07
N TYR A 421 -18.64 4.63 9.81
CA TYR A 421 -18.18 5.40 8.65
C TYR A 421 -18.73 6.83 8.64
N ALA A 422 -19.99 7.02 9.03
CA ALA A 422 -20.59 8.34 9.13
C ALA A 422 -19.87 9.23 10.16
N ALA A 423 -19.38 8.64 11.26
CA ALA A 423 -18.57 9.34 12.26
C ALA A 423 -17.18 9.78 11.73
N THR A 424 -16.75 9.26 10.57
CA THR A 424 -15.54 9.68 9.84
C THR A 424 -15.87 10.26 8.45
N ALA A 425 -17.07 10.80 8.25
CA ALA A 425 -17.45 11.38 6.95
C ALA A 425 -16.96 12.83 6.77
N ALA A 426 -16.86 13.58 7.87
CA ALA A 426 -16.51 15.00 7.88
C ALA A 426 -15.28 15.23 8.76
N PRO A 427 -14.06 15.13 8.19
CA PRO A 427 -12.84 15.17 8.99
C PRO A 427 -12.62 16.52 9.71
N GLU A 428 -13.11 17.62 9.15
CA GLU A 428 -13.05 18.97 9.74
C GLU A 428 -14.00 19.16 10.94
N ARG A 429 -14.94 18.22 11.13
CA ARG A 429 -15.90 18.17 12.24
C ARG A 429 -15.78 16.88 13.05
N PHE A 430 -14.65 16.19 12.94
CA PHE A 430 -14.45 14.90 13.58
C PHE A 430 -14.69 14.98 15.11
N ASP A 431 -15.48 14.02 15.62
CA ASP A 431 -15.87 13.89 17.02
C ASP A 431 -15.35 12.54 17.55
N PRO A 432 -14.23 12.52 18.30
CA PRO A 432 -13.62 11.28 18.78
C PRO A 432 -14.53 10.46 19.70
N PRO A 433 -15.23 11.04 20.71
CA PRO A 433 -16.22 10.31 21.50
C PRO A 433 -17.31 9.62 20.67
N ALA A 434 -17.92 10.35 19.71
CA ALA A 434 -18.96 9.79 18.85
C ALA A 434 -18.44 8.63 18.00
N PHE A 435 -17.23 8.79 17.42
CA PHE A 435 -16.58 7.72 16.68
C PHE A 435 -16.32 6.48 17.52
N ARG A 436 -15.71 6.63 18.71
CA ARG A 436 -15.42 5.48 19.60
C ARG A 436 -16.68 4.73 20.00
N ALA A 437 -17.79 5.44 20.24
CA ALA A 437 -19.07 4.84 20.53
C ALA A 437 -19.61 4.03 19.33
N ALA A 438 -19.57 4.61 18.13
CA ALA A 438 -20.03 3.97 16.90
C ALA A 438 -19.19 2.73 16.53
N LEU A 439 -17.85 2.85 16.57
CA LEU A 439 -16.94 1.73 16.33
C LEU A 439 -17.18 0.60 17.32
N GLY A 440 -17.32 0.92 18.61
CA GLY A 440 -17.62 -0.08 19.64
C GLY A 440 -18.97 -0.78 19.44
N GLN A 441 -19.99 -0.10 18.89
CA GLN A 441 -21.25 -0.76 18.52
C GLN A 441 -21.04 -1.74 17.36
N ALA A 442 -20.33 -1.32 16.31
CA ALA A 442 -20.03 -2.17 15.16
C ALA A 442 -19.26 -3.43 15.56
N THR A 443 -18.20 -3.30 16.37
CA THR A 443 -17.40 -4.47 16.76
C THR A 443 -18.13 -5.41 17.72
N ARG A 444 -18.99 -4.90 18.61
CA ARG A 444 -19.88 -5.74 19.43
C ARG A 444 -20.89 -6.51 18.59
N ALA A 445 -21.46 -5.87 17.57
CA ALA A 445 -22.40 -6.51 16.65
C ALA A 445 -21.72 -7.63 15.85
N ILE A 446 -20.49 -7.41 15.38
CA ILE A 446 -19.68 -8.45 14.73
C ILE A 446 -19.38 -9.58 15.72
N GLY A 447 -18.94 -9.26 16.94
CA GLY A 447 -18.62 -10.26 17.96
C GLY A 447 -19.80 -11.16 18.36
N ALA A 448 -21.04 -10.67 18.21
CA ALA A 448 -22.26 -11.47 18.45
C ALA A 448 -22.56 -12.48 17.32
N LEU A 449 -21.79 -12.46 16.22
CA LEU A 449 -21.89 -13.43 15.11
C LEU A 449 -20.91 -14.60 15.24
N HIS A 450 -19.98 -14.54 16.20
CA HIS A 450 -19.09 -15.64 16.56
C HIS A 450 -19.82 -16.62 17.46
#